data_AF-A0A7Z9WYB1-F1
#
_entry.id   AF-A0A7Z9WYB1-F1
#
_cell.length_a   1.000
_cell.length_b   1.000
_cell.length_c   1.000
_cell.angle_alpha   90.00
_cell.angle_beta   90.00
_cell.angle_gamma   90.00
#
_symmetry.space_group_name_H-M   'P 1'
#
loop_
_entity.id
_entity.type
_entity.pdbx_description
1 polymer ?
#
loop_
_entity_poly.entity_id
_entity_poly.type
_entity_poly.pdbx_seq_one_letter_code
_entity_poly.pdbx_strand_id
1 'polypeptide(L)'
;MSTFCPLGRLMGIGASISLIEFRPDHNACKQCTTFACNKGTDTESGCPVSLGAYKVTNNLECLVCGKCMQLCPHESPQLNVRHPLSELIIRKGRLITCTLMVPFLMGSQLGRFMDQNIFNLMEVIEMTCMHNWVCQMGLYAVPLFLGFCIVYVIITYGDLMFGVFQDELMGRFSPMVPLLLPLAFGGELVSRLNFTVRNFPDFLPTFGRQFGVEAMELITFTIPEWIYPAYGLSIMFISELAGLYILEKFYEEEFDGSIALWQYRFIQSAYFALFGVYIYLMSTGWNIPSLNILLLFQ
;
A
#
# COMPACT_ATOMS: atom_id res chain seq x y z
N MET A 1 20.37 -8.80 4.27
CA MET A 1 19.74 -9.92 3.53
C MET A 1 18.29 -9.64 3.10
N SER A 2 17.67 -8.54 3.54
CA SER A 2 16.31 -8.12 3.13
C SER A 2 16.23 -7.42 1.75
N THR A 3 17.36 -7.09 1.13
CA THR A 3 17.40 -6.30 -0.13
C THR A 3 17.03 -7.10 -1.38
N PHE A 4 17.06 -8.45 -1.34
CA PHE A 4 16.86 -9.27 -2.54
C PHE A 4 15.42 -9.76 -2.74
N CYS A 5 14.56 -9.70 -1.71
CA CYS A 5 13.18 -10.13 -1.83
C CYS A 5 12.28 -8.94 -2.26
N PRO A 6 11.66 -8.98 -3.46
CA PRO A 6 10.76 -7.92 -3.90
C PRO A 6 9.55 -7.75 -2.96
N LEU A 7 9.10 -8.85 -2.35
CA LEU A 7 7.99 -8.85 -1.40
C LEU A 7 8.35 -8.10 -0.10
N GLY A 8 9.56 -8.30 0.42
CA GLY A 8 10.04 -7.58 1.60
C GLY A 8 10.11 -6.07 1.36
N ARG A 9 10.47 -5.66 0.14
CA ARG A 9 10.48 -4.24 -0.24
C ARG A 9 9.06 -3.67 -0.34
N LEU A 10 8.10 -4.42 -0.89
CA LEU A 10 6.69 -3.99 -0.95
C LEU A 10 6.13 -3.74 0.46
N MET A 11 6.44 -4.63 1.42
CA MET A 11 6.06 -4.45 2.82
C MET A 11 6.71 -3.22 3.43
N GLY A 12 8.00 -2.98 3.15
CA GLY A 12 8.68 -1.76 3.58
C GLY A 12 8.03 -0.48 3.03
N ILE A 13 7.60 -0.49 1.78
CA ILE A 13 6.86 0.63 1.17
C ILE A 13 5.53 0.85 1.90
N GLY A 14 4.79 -0.22 2.22
CA GLY A 14 3.59 -0.11 3.05
C GLY A 14 3.87 0.42 4.46
N ALA A 15 5.02 0.06 5.04
CA ALA A 15 5.44 0.60 6.33
C ALA A 15 5.74 2.11 6.29
N SER A 16 5.96 2.71 5.12
CA SER A 16 6.14 4.17 4.99
C SER A 16 4.87 4.97 5.28
N ILE A 17 3.68 4.35 5.22
CA ILE A 17 2.39 4.97 5.60
C ILE A 17 1.92 4.56 7.01
N SER A 18 2.77 3.89 7.79
CA SER A 18 2.42 3.47 9.15
C SER A 18 2.36 4.63 10.15
N LEU A 19 1.46 4.49 11.13
CA LEU A 19 1.26 5.43 12.24
C LEU A 19 2.33 5.30 13.35
N ILE A 20 3.08 4.20 13.35
CA ILE A 20 4.07 3.88 14.37
C ILE A 20 5.47 3.82 13.76
N GLU A 21 6.47 4.28 14.48
CA GLU A 21 7.88 4.14 14.08
C GLU A 21 8.78 3.84 15.27
N PHE A 22 9.84 3.10 15.00
CA PHE A 22 10.99 3.06 15.91
C PHE A 22 12.00 4.11 15.49
N ARG A 23 12.40 4.96 16.43
CA ARG A 23 13.47 5.93 16.22
C ARG A 23 14.52 5.82 17.32
N PRO A 24 15.81 5.79 16.95
CA PRO A 24 16.88 5.83 17.92
C PRO A 24 17.06 7.24 18.48
N ASP A 25 17.37 7.35 19.77
CA ASP A 25 18.05 8.51 20.29
C ASP A 25 19.54 8.43 19.89
N HIS A 26 19.92 9.22 18.90
CA HIS A 26 21.30 9.26 18.41
C HIS A 26 22.32 9.68 19.48
N ASN A 27 21.92 10.43 20.50
CA ASN A 27 22.84 10.82 21.58
C ASN A 27 23.16 9.62 22.48
N ALA A 28 22.15 8.84 22.85
CA ALA A 28 22.34 7.58 23.58
C ALA A 28 23.07 6.53 22.73
N CYS A 29 22.76 6.41 21.44
CA CYS A 29 23.44 5.49 20.53
C CYS A 29 24.94 5.79 20.37
N LYS A 30 25.37 7.06 20.43
CA LYS A 30 26.80 7.45 20.31
C LYS A 30 27.66 6.95 21.47
N GLN A 31 27.06 6.70 22.64
CA GLN A 31 27.77 6.22 23.83
C GLN A 31 27.87 4.69 23.88
N CYS A 32 27.13 3.99 23.00
CA CYS A 32 27.04 2.54 22.99
C CYS A 32 28.30 1.89 22.37
N THR A 33 28.90 0.95 23.10
CA THR A 33 30.08 0.19 22.65
C THR A 33 29.76 -1.24 22.23
N THR A 34 28.66 -1.81 22.75
CA THR A 34 28.30 -3.22 22.56
C THR A 34 27.63 -3.48 21.20
N PHE A 35 26.83 -2.52 20.72
CA PHE A 35 25.98 -2.68 19.53
C PHE A 35 25.14 -3.96 19.54
N ALA A 36 24.70 -4.39 20.72
CA ALA A 36 23.89 -5.60 20.92
C ALA A 36 22.60 -5.59 20.08
N CYS A 37 22.00 -4.41 19.84
CA CYS A 37 20.84 -4.28 18.96
C CYS A 37 21.07 -4.76 17.51
N ASN A 38 22.31 -4.77 17.02
CA ASN A 38 22.67 -5.28 15.70
C ASN A 38 23.29 -6.68 15.78
N LYS A 39 24.30 -6.86 16.63
CA LYS A 39 25.08 -8.11 16.71
C LYS A 39 24.37 -9.23 17.48
N GLY A 40 23.47 -8.88 18.40
CA GLY A 40 22.97 -9.79 19.41
C GLY A 40 23.88 -9.86 20.63
N THR A 41 23.48 -10.68 21.59
CA THR A 41 24.20 -11.07 22.80
C THR A 41 24.46 -12.58 22.75
N ASP A 42 25.16 -13.13 23.74
CA ASP A 42 25.42 -14.56 23.82
C ASP A 42 24.13 -15.40 23.96
N THR A 43 23.06 -14.80 24.48
CA THR A 43 21.76 -15.46 24.72
C THR A 43 20.70 -15.14 23.67
N GLU A 44 20.78 -13.98 23.02
CA GLU A 44 19.76 -13.52 22.08
C GLU A 44 20.35 -12.95 20.79
N SER A 45 19.81 -13.38 19.64
CA SER A 45 20.20 -12.83 18.33
C SER A 45 19.90 -11.33 18.19
N GLY A 46 20.65 -10.60 17.37
CA GLY A 46 20.40 -9.18 17.12
C GLY A 46 19.20 -8.92 16.20
N CYS A 47 19.18 -7.73 15.59
CA CYS A 47 18.18 -7.36 14.60
C CYS A 47 18.11 -8.40 13.45
N PRO A 48 16.93 -8.93 13.09
CA PRO A 48 16.79 -9.97 12.07
C PRO A 48 17.23 -9.53 10.66
N VAL A 49 17.23 -8.22 10.40
CA VAL A 49 17.71 -7.62 9.15
C VAL A 49 19.11 -7.02 9.27
N SER A 50 19.78 -7.21 10.41
CA SER A 50 21.11 -6.67 10.73
C SER A 50 21.23 -5.16 10.51
N LEU A 51 20.14 -4.42 10.77
CA LEU A 51 20.09 -2.96 10.65
C LEU A 51 20.62 -2.30 11.92
N GLY A 52 20.15 -2.77 13.10
CA GLY A 52 20.42 -2.14 14.40
C GLY A 52 19.67 -0.82 14.58
N ALA A 53 19.39 -0.43 15.84
CA ALA A 53 18.63 0.80 16.14
C ALA A 53 19.29 2.06 15.54
N TYR A 54 20.61 2.18 15.67
CA TYR A 54 21.37 3.36 15.26
C TYR A 54 21.27 3.72 13.77
N LYS A 55 20.94 2.74 12.90
CA LYS A 55 20.83 2.93 11.46
C LYS A 55 19.37 3.11 11.00
N VAL A 56 18.40 3.00 11.90
CA VAL A 56 16.98 3.19 11.58
C VAL A 56 16.72 4.67 11.31
N THR A 57 16.56 5.03 10.03
CA THR A 57 16.24 6.40 9.58
C THR A 57 14.89 6.47 8.85
N ASN A 58 14.26 5.33 8.62
CA ASN A 58 13.06 5.17 7.82
C ASN A 58 12.37 3.85 8.20
N ASN A 59 11.10 3.68 7.83
CA ASN A 59 10.34 2.45 8.10
C ASN A 59 10.44 1.42 6.97
N LEU A 60 11.21 1.73 5.92
CA LEU A 60 11.35 0.89 4.74
C LEU A 60 12.18 -0.38 5.01
N GLU A 61 13.14 -0.31 5.93
CA GLU A 61 14.02 -1.42 6.27
C GLU A 61 13.74 -2.01 7.67
N CYS A 62 13.08 -1.25 8.55
CA CYS A 62 12.77 -1.67 9.90
C CYS A 62 11.51 -2.55 9.93
N LEU A 63 11.63 -3.79 10.42
CA LEU A 63 10.49 -4.71 10.61
C LEU A 63 9.66 -4.44 11.87
N VAL A 64 10.00 -3.42 12.66
CA VAL A 64 9.28 -3.08 13.91
C VAL A 64 9.19 -4.27 14.89
N CYS A 65 10.22 -5.11 14.92
CA CYS A 65 10.24 -6.33 15.73
C CYS A 65 10.51 -6.11 17.24
N GLY A 66 10.87 -4.89 17.66
CA GLY A 66 11.12 -4.55 19.07
C GLY A 66 12.42 -5.10 19.70
N LYS A 67 13.14 -5.99 19.02
CA LYS A 67 14.36 -6.62 19.59
C LYS A 67 15.46 -5.62 19.94
N CYS A 68 15.57 -4.54 19.18
CA CYS A 68 16.51 -3.48 19.46
C CYS A 68 16.21 -2.72 20.77
N MET A 69 14.95 -2.68 21.21
CA MET A 69 14.55 -2.07 22.49
C MET A 69 14.93 -2.99 23.66
N GLN A 70 14.68 -4.29 23.53
CA GLN A 70 15.04 -5.29 24.54
C GLN A 70 16.56 -5.39 24.77
N LEU A 71 17.34 -5.32 23.70
CA LEU A 71 18.80 -5.48 23.75
C LEU A 71 19.56 -4.18 24.03
N CYS A 72 18.89 -3.03 24.14
CA CYS A 72 19.59 -1.75 24.32
C CYS A 72 19.86 -1.46 25.80
N PRO A 73 21.14 -1.35 26.23
CA PRO A 73 21.47 -0.98 27.61
C PRO A 73 21.18 0.50 27.93
N HIS A 74 20.89 1.31 26.90
CA HIS A 74 20.64 2.75 27.01
C HIS A 74 19.21 3.13 26.63
N GLU A 75 18.29 2.17 26.53
CA GLU A 75 16.86 2.40 26.22
C GLU A 75 16.62 3.24 24.94
N SER A 76 17.51 3.08 23.95
CA SER A 76 17.68 4.09 22.89
C SER A 76 16.73 3.99 21.69
N PRO A 77 16.12 2.85 21.28
CA PRO A 77 14.99 2.97 20.36
C PRO A 77 13.69 3.13 21.13
N GLN A 78 13.00 4.24 20.90
CA GLN A 78 11.64 4.48 21.40
C GLN A 78 10.61 4.19 20.30
N LEU A 79 9.42 3.75 20.73
CA LEU A 79 8.26 3.59 19.85
C LEU A 79 7.48 4.91 19.84
N ASN A 80 7.48 5.58 18.70
CA ASN A 80 6.83 6.87 18.52
C ASN A 80 5.58 6.73 17.64
N VAL A 81 4.56 7.54 17.93
CA VAL A 81 3.42 7.76 17.04
C VAL A 81 3.77 8.92 16.12
N ARG A 82 3.54 8.76 14.82
CA ARG A 82 3.87 9.76 13.80
C ARG A 82 2.71 9.98 12.84
N HIS A 83 2.80 11.07 12.09
CA HIS A 83 1.91 11.29 10.96
C HIS A 83 2.22 10.30 9.82
N PRO A 84 1.23 9.57 9.27
CA PRO A 84 1.46 8.49 8.31
C PRO A 84 2.07 8.98 6.98
N LEU A 85 1.81 10.24 6.59
CA LEU A 85 2.31 10.79 5.32
C LEU A 85 3.67 11.48 5.44
N SER A 86 4.21 11.63 6.66
CA SER A 86 5.45 12.39 6.91
C SER A 86 6.64 11.84 6.12
N GLU A 87 6.78 10.51 6.05
CA GLU A 87 7.87 9.86 5.35
C GLU A 87 7.76 10.00 3.83
N LEU A 88 6.55 10.02 3.29
CA LEU A 88 6.30 10.23 1.86
C LEU A 88 6.69 11.64 1.42
N ILE A 89 6.35 12.64 2.25
CA ILE A 89 6.66 14.05 1.99
C ILE A 89 8.18 14.26 2.04
N ILE A 90 8.83 13.88 3.14
CA ILE A 90 10.28 14.08 3.35
C ILE A 90 11.13 13.36 2.30
N ARG A 91 10.69 12.20 1.81
CA ARG A 91 11.48 11.38 0.86
C ARG A 91 11.17 11.67 -0.61
N LYS A 92 10.09 12.38 -0.94
CA LYS A 92 9.72 12.80 -2.31
C LYS A 92 9.77 11.68 -3.39
N GLY A 93 9.57 10.41 -3.00
CA GLY A 93 9.67 9.30 -3.95
C GLY A 93 11.09 8.91 -4.38
N ARG A 94 12.12 9.23 -3.58
CA ARG A 94 13.54 8.87 -3.84
C ARG A 94 13.84 7.37 -3.97
N LEU A 95 12.92 6.50 -3.54
CA LEU A 95 13.13 5.07 -3.68
C LEU A 95 12.73 4.59 -5.08
N ILE A 96 13.73 4.40 -5.95
CA ILE A 96 13.58 3.81 -7.31
C ILE A 96 12.74 2.53 -7.30
N THR A 97 12.84 1.72 -6.24
CA THR A 97 12.05 0.49 -6.12
C THR A 97 10.55 0.76 -6.00
N CYS A 98 10.13 1.93 -5.50
CA CYS A 98 8.72 2.30 -5.43
C CYS A 98 8.13 2.62 -6.80
N THR A 99 8.92 3.17 -7.72
CA THR A 99 8.49 3.50 -9.09
C THR A 99 8.05 2.26 -9.89
N LEU A 100 8.58 1.08 -9.57
CA LEU A 100 8.13 -0.19 -10.17
C LEU A 100 7.09 -0.93 -9.33
N MET A 101 7.14 -0.80 -8.01
CA MET A 101 6.20 -1.49 -7.12
C MET A 101 4.80 -0.89 -7.15
N VAL A 102 4.65 0.43 -7.30
CA VAL A 102 3.33 1.08 -7.39
C VAL A 102 2.57 0.65 -8.66
N PRO A 103 3.15 0.70 -9.87
CA PRO A 103 2.52 0.14 -11.07
C PRO A 103 2.20 -1.35 -10.95
N PHE A 104 3.07 -2.13 -10.29
CA PHE A 104 2.79 -3.53 -10.04
C PHE A 104 1.59 -3.73 -9.13
N LEU A 105 1.54 -3.02 -8.00
CA LEU A 105 0.43 -3.09 -7.04
C LEU A 105 -0.89 -2.65 -7.69
N MET A 106 -0.92 -1.45 -8.28
CA MET A 106 -2.11 -0.90 -8.92
C MET A 106 -2.54 -1.71 -10.16
N GLY A 107 -1.59 -2.14 -10.99
CA GLY A 107 -1.85 -2.99 -12.15
C GLY A 107 -2.45 -4.34 -11.75
N SER A 108 -1.97 -4.93 -10.64
CA SER A 108 -2.55 -6.15 -10.09
C SER A 108 -3.98 -5.96 -9.57
N GLN A 109 -4.32 -4.78 -9.02
CA GLN A 109 -5.72 -4.46 -8.67
C GLN A 109 -6.62 -4.45 -9.89
N LEU A 110 -6.17 -3.77 -10.95
CA LEU A 110 -6.94 -3.64 -12.19
C LEU A 110 -7.22 -5.03 -12.78
N GLY A 111 -6.21 -5.91 -12.82
CA GLY A 111 -6.40 -7.30 -13.27
C GLY A 111 -7.44 -8.06 -12.46
N ARG A 112 -7.48 -7.88 -11.13
CA ARG A 112 -8.47 -8.52 -10.25
C ARG A 112 -9.87 -7.97 -10.44
N PHE A 113 -10.02 -6.66 -10.65
CA PHE A 113 -11.32 -6.06 -10.93
C PHE A 113 -11.88 -6.49 -12.29
N MET A 114 -11.02 -6.68 -13.30
CA MET A 114 -11.43 -7.22 -14.59
C MET A 114 -11.98 -8.65 -14.46
N ASP A 115 -11.37 -9.46 -13.59
CA ASP A 115 -11.78 -10.83 -13.34
C ASP A 115 -13.13 -10.91 -12.60
N GLN A 116 -13.29 -10.10 -11.55
CA GLN A 116 -14.46 -10.17 -10.68
C GLN A 116 -15.73 -9.52 -11.28
N ASN A 117 -15.61 -8.49 -12.13
CA ASN A 117 -16.73 -7.57 -12.36
C ASN A 117 -17.09 -7.27 -13.82
N ILE A 118 -16.12 -7.23 -14.75
CA ILE A 118 -16.35 -6.63 -16.08
C ILE A 118 -16.48 -7.68 -17.19
N PHE A 119 -15.61 -8.70 -17.19
CA PHE A 119 -15.50 -9.61 -18.34
C PHE A 119 -15.63 -11.10 -17.98
N ASN A 120 -15.90 -11.45 -16.70
CA ASN A 120 -15.75 -12.82 -16.20
C ASN A 120 -14.48 -13.46 -16.78
N LEU A 121 -13.35 -12.76 -16.62
CA LEU A 121 -12.15 -13.01 -17.40
C LEU A 121 -11.70 -14.48 -17.26
N MET A 122 -11.77 -15.04 -16.05
CA MET A 122 -11.52 -16.48 -15.84
C MET A 122 -12.41 -17.39 -16.69
N GLU A 123 -13.72 -17.13 -16.77
CA GLU A 123 -14.66 -17.96 -17.54
C GLU A 123 -14.35 -17.93 -19.04
N VAL A 124 -14.03 -16.74 -19.57
CA VAL A 124 -13.61 -16.55 -20.97
C VAL A 124 -12.27 -17.25 -21.24
N ILE A 125 -11.32 -17.13 -20.31
CA ILE A 125 -10.01 -17.78 -20.39
C ILE A 125 -10.17 -19.31 -20.39
N GLU A 126 -11.01 -19.86 -19.50
CA GLU A 126 -11.28 -21.30 -19.42
C GLU A 126 -11.90 -21.85 -20.71
N MET A 127 -12.88 -21.15 -21.27
CA MET A 127 -13.50 -21.50 -22.56
C MET A 127 -12.49 -21.45 -23.72
N THR A 128 -11.63 -20.45 -23.74
CA THR A 128 -10.67 -20.25 -24.84
C THR A 128 -9.49 -21.23 -24.78
N CYS A 129 -9.03 -21.57 -23.57
CA CYS A 129 -7.82 -22.34 -23.35
C CYS A 129 -8.06 -23.84 -23.12
N MET A 130 -9.32 -24.33 -23.10
CA MET A 130 -9.65 -25.75 -22.95
C MET A 130 -8.90 -26.44 -21.78
N HIS A 131 -8.80 -25.77 -20.63
CA HIS A 131 -8.10 -26.23 -19.43
C HIS A 131 -6.57 -26.41 -19.56
N ASN A 132 -5.93 -25.85 -20.60
CA ASN A 132 -4.48 -25.81 -20.66
C ASN A 132 -3.91 -24.72 -19.73
N TRP A 133 -3.31 -25.14 -18.63
CA TRP A 133 -2.76 -24.26 -17.58
C TRP A 133 -1.77 -23.21 -18.12
N VAL A 134 -0.96 -23.55 -19.14
CA VAL A 134 0.01 -22.60 -19.73
C VAL A 134 -0.69 -21.45 -20.44
N CYS A 135 -1.76 -21.78 -21.19
CA CYS A 135 -2.57 -20.80 -21.91
C CYS A 135 -3.34 -19.90 -20.93
N GLN A 136 -3.89 -20.48 -19.85
CA GLN A 136 -4.59 -19.72 -18.81
C GLN A 136 -3.67 -18.71 -18.13
N MET A 137 -2.47 -19.14 -17.74
CA MET A 137 -1.47 -18.26 -17.12
C MET A 137 -1.01 -17.16 -18.08
N GLY A 138 -0.79 -17.50 -19.36
CA GLY A 138 -0.41 -16.53 -20.38
C GLY A 138 -1.47 -15.45 -20.60
N LEU A 139 -2.73 -15.85 -20.72
CA LEU A 139 -3.83 -14.93 -20.99
C LEU A 139 -4.17 -14.06 -19.77
N TYR A 140 -4.03 -14.58 -18.55
CA TYR A 140 -4.19 -13.79 -17.32
C TYR A 140 -3.05 -12.80 -17.08
N ALA A 141 -1.85 -13.06 -17.60
CA ALA A 141 -0.73 -12.14 -17.50
C ALA A 141 -0.92 -10.87 -18.36
N VAL A 142 -1.71 -10.93 -19.44
CA VAL A 142 -1.96 -9.82 -20.36
C VAL A 142 -2.57 -8.59 -19.68
N PRO A 143 -3.73 -8.68 -18.99
CA PRO A 143 -4.32 -7.52 -18.33
C PRO A 143 -3.45 -6.98 -17.19
N LEU A 144 -2.70 -7.84 -16.50
CA LEU A 144 -1.76 -7.41 -15.46
C LEU A 144 -0.61 -6.60 -16.07
N PHE A 145 -0.03 -7.06 -17.17
CA PHE A 145 1.01 -6.34 -17.90
C PHE A 145 0.49 -5.01 -18.47
N LEU A 146 -0.71 -5.01 -19.05
CA LEU A 146 -1.35 -3.80 -19.55
C LEU A 146 -1.57 -2.78 -18.43
N GLY A 147 -2.13 -3.21 -17.28
CA GLY A 147 -2.32 -2.36 -16.11
C GLY A 147 -1.01 -1.79 -15.58
N PHE A 148 0.04 -2.60 -15.52
CA PHE A 148 1.39 -2.16 -15.17
C PHE A 148 1.90 -1.07 -16.12
N CYS A 149 1.79 -1.29 -17.44
CA CYS A 149 2.23 -0.32 -18.44
C CYS A 149 1.46 1.01 -18.35
N ILE A 150 0.14 0.95 -18.17
CA ILE A 150 -0.70 2.16 -18.05
C ILE A 150 -0.26 2.98 -16.83
N VAL A 151 -0.14 2.36 -15.65
CA VAL A 151 0.25 3.08 -14.43
C VAL A 151 1.69 3.58 -14.51
N TYR A 152 2.59 2.81 -15.11
CA TYR A 152 3.98 3.24 -15.32
C TYR A 152 4.07 4.48 -16.24
N VAL A 153 3.25 4.54 -17.30
CA VAL A 153 3.15 5.72 -18.17
C VAL A 153 2.58 6.92 -17.41
N ILE A 154 1.54 6.73 -16.58
CA ILE A 154 0.98 7.79 -15.73
C ILE A 154 2.04 8.36 -14.79
N ILE A 155 2.84 7.50 -14.14
CA ILE A 155 3.93 7.94 -13.26
C ILE A 155 4.98 8.70 -14.06
N THR A 156 5.43 8.16 -15.19
CA THR A 156 6.49 8.79 -16.00
C THR A 156 6.06 10.15 -16.55
N TYR A 157 4.82 10.26 -17.04
CA TYR A 157 4.29 11.52 -17.57
C TYR A 157 3.97 12.51 -16.45
N GLY A 158 3.40 12.04 -15.33
CA GLY A 158 3.14 12.87 -14.18
C GLY A 158 4.43 13.42 -13.57
N ASP A 159 5.45 12.58 -13.41
CA ASP A 159 6.78 13.03 -13.04
C ASP A 159 7.23 14.09 -14.05
N LEU A 160 7.14 13.82 -15.38
CA LEU A 160 7.53 14.77 -16.44
C LEU A 160 6.93 16.17 -16.23
N MET A 161 5.68 16.23 -15.79
CA MET A 161 4.96 17.48 -15.50
C MET A 161 5.47 18.22 -14.25
N PHE A 162 6.06 17.52 -13.27
CA PHE A 162 6.71 18.17 -12.12
C PHE A 162 8.00 18.88 -12.50
N GLY A 163 8.66 18.54 -13.61
CA GLY A 163 9.83 19.26 -14.12
C GLY A 163 11.13 19.09 -13.33
N VAL A 164 11.08 18.54 -12.11
CA VAL A 164 12.23 18.36 -11.22
C VAL A 164 12.45 16.87 -10.96
N PHE A 165 13.50 16.29 -11.56
CA PHE A 165 13.78 14.84 -11.51
C PHE A 165 15.11 14.48 -10.88
N GLN A 166 16.03 15.44 -10.81
CA GLN A 166 17.42 15.19 -10.49
C GLN A 166 17.93 16.33 -9.62
N ASP A 167 18.13 16.02 -8.36
CA ASP A 167 18.96 16.83 -7.47
C ASP A 167 20.36 16.24 -7.43
N GLU A 168 21.37 17.10 -7.53
CA GLU A 168 22.79 16.73 -7.49
C GLU A 168 23.16 15.98 -6.19
N LEU A 169 22.42 16.22 -5.11
CA LEU A 169 22.61 15.60 -3.79
C LEU A 169 21.71 14.38 -3.53
N MET A 170 20.51 14.32 -4.12
CA MET A 170 19.48 13.33 -3.78
C MET A 170 19.21 12.29 -4.87
N GLY A 171 19.78 12.45 -6.08
CA GLY A 171 19.62 11.53 -7.20
C GLY A 171 18.25 11.66 -7.90
N ARG A 172 17.81 10.58 -8.56
CA ARG A 172 16.50 10.55 -9.23
C ARG A 172 15.37 10.28 -8.21
N PHE A 173 14.35 11.13 -8.22
CA PHE A 173 13.13 10.93 -7.45
C PHE A 173 11.88 11.04 -8.34
N SER A 174 10.79 10.40 -7.91
CA SER A 174 9.54 10.26 -8.66
C SER A 174 8.40 10.82 -7.80
N PRO A 175 8.06 12.12 -7.93
CA PRO A 175 7.06 12.77 -7.09
C PRO A 175 5.64 12.20 -7.27
N MET A 176 5.34 11.53 -8.39
CA MET A 176 4.05 10.85 -8.58
C MET A 176 3.87 9.63 -7.68
N VAL A 177 4.95 8.93 -7.33
CA VAL A 177 4.90 7.72 -6.49
C VAL A 177 4.27 7.99 -5.12
N PRO A 178 4.76 8.95 -4.30
CA PRO A 178 4.15 9.22 -3.00
C PRO A 178 2.71 9.75 -3.10
N LEU A 179 2.33 10.37 -4.23
CA LEU A 179 0.96 10.80 -4.51
C LEU A 179 0.02 9.61 -4.76
N LEU A 180 0.45 8.64 -5.56
CA LEU A 180 -0.34 7.44 -5.89
C LEU A 180 -0.36 6.40 -4.77
N LEU A 181 0.62 6.43 -3.85
CA LEU A 181 0.79 5.40 -2.85
C LEU A 181 -0.42 5.23 -1.89
N PRO A 182 -1.00 6.30 -1.31
CA PRO A 182 -2.17 6.20 -0.45
C PRO A 182 -3.37 5.56 -1.17
N LEU A 183 -3.57 5.89 -2.45
CA LEU A 183 -4.65 5.33 -3.27
C LEU A 183 -4.40 3.84 -3.57
N ALA A 184 -3.17 3.47 -3.95
CA ALA A 184 -2.80 2.09 -4.24
C ALA A 184 -2.96 1.17 -3.02
N PHE A 185 -2.51 1.61 -1.85
CA PHE A 185 -2.67 0.86 -0.59
C PHE A 185 -4.11 0.88 -0.08
N GLY A 186 -4.83 1.99 -0.24
CA GLY A 186 -6.26 2.07 0.09
C GLY A 186 -7.07 1.04 -0.69
N GLY A 187 -6.83 0.94 -2.01
CA GLY A 187 -7.46 -0.05 -2.87
C GLY A 187 -7.18 -1.50 -2.44
N GLU A 188 -5.90 -1.85 -2.20
CA GLU A 188 -5.54 -3.20 -1.71
C GLU A 188 -6.17 -3.48 -0.34
N LEU A 189 -6.14 -2.52 0.58
CA LEU A 189 -6.69 -2.67 1.92
C LEU A 189 -8.19 -2.96 1.88
N VAL A 190 -8.94 -2.19 1.11
CA VAL A 190 -10.39 -2.39 0.96
C VAL A 190 -10.71 -3.72 0.31
N SER A 191 -9.95 -4.14 -0.71
CA SER A 191 -10.11 -5.44 -1.37
C SER A 191 -9.89 -6.60 -0.39
N ARG A 192 -8.83 -6.54 0.42
CA ARG A 192 -8.54 -7.55 1.44
C ARG A 192 -9.53 -7.54 2.58
N LEU A 193 -9.91 -6.35 3.05
CA LEU A 193 -10.89 -6.20 4.13
C LEU A 193 -12.25 -6.74 3.71
N ASN A 194 -12.67 -6.56 2.44
CA ASN A 194 -13.91 -7.15 1.93
C ASN A 194 -13.92 -8.67 2.04
N PHE A 195 -12.82 -9.33 1.67
CA PHE A 195 -12.71 -10.77 1.87
C PHE A 195 -12.76 -11.15 3.36
N THR A 196 -12.04 -10.44 4.23
CA THR A 196 -12.03 -10.73 5.67
C THR A 196 -13.42 -10.53 6.30
N VAL A 197 -14.10 -9.42 6.00
CA VAL A 197 -15.41 -9.09 6.57
C VAL A 197 -16.46 -10.10 6.09
N ARG A 198 -16.47 -10.48 4.80
CA ARG A 198 -17.43 -11.48 4.28
C ARG A 198 -17.30 -12.85 4.94
N ASN A 199 -16.08 -13.27 5.26
CA ASN A 199 -15.80 -14.56 5.90
C ASN A 199 -15.77 -14.48 7.44
N PHE A 200 -15.92 -13.30 8.03
CA PHE A 200 -15.88 -13.10 9.47
C PHE A 200 -16.99 -13.84 10.23
N PRO A 201 -18.24 -13.92 9.72
CA PRO A 201 -19.31 -14.75 10.31
C PRO A 201 -18.93 -16.21 10.51
N ASP A 202 -18.16 -16.78 9.58
CA ASP A 202 -17.79 -18.20 9.59
C ASP A 202 -16.62 -18.49 10.55
N PHE A 203 -15.97 -17.45 11.09
CA PHE A 203 -14.83 -17.59 11.98
C PHE A 203 -15.20 -18.32 13.27
N LEU A 204 -16.27 -17.89 13.95
CA LEU A 204 -16.67 -18.44 15.25
C LEU A 204 -17.15 -19.89 15.16
N PRO A 205 -18.00 -20.26 14.18
CA PRO A 205 -18.39 -21.66 13.97
C PRO A 205 -17.20 -22.55 13.60
N THR A 206 -16.27 -22.05 12.78
CA THR A 206 -15.06 -22.81 12.41
C THR A 206 -14.15 -23.03 13.61
N PHE A 207 -13.99 -22.02 14.47
CA PHE A 207 -13.25 -22.14 15.71
C PHE A 207 -13.91 -23.15 16.66
N GLY A 208 -15.23 -23.12 16.80
CA GLY A 208 -16.01 -24.11 17.55
C GLY A 208 -15.74 -25.54 17.10
N ARG A 209 -15.81 -25.79 15.80
CA ARG A 209 -15.51 -27.11 15.19
C ARG A 209 -14.08 -27.58 15.46
N GLN A 210 -13.11 -26.66 15.43
CA GLN A 210 -11.69 -27.00 15.63
C GLN A 210 -11.38 -27.42 17.07
N PHE A 211 -12.12 -26.88 18.05
CA PHE A 211 -11.90 -27.13 19.49
C PHE A 211 -13.01 -27.96 20.15
N GLY A 212 -14.01 -28.44 19.38
CA GLY A 212 -15.10 -29.27 19.88
C GLY A 212 -16.08 -28.52 20.79
N VAL A 213 -16.24 -27.22 20.62
CA VAL A 213 -17.14 -26.38 21.43
C VAL A 213 -18.44 -26.13 20.67
N GLU A 214 -19.43 -27.01 20.85
CA GLU A 214 -20.74 -26.96 20.17
C GLU A 214 -21.47 -25.62 20.34
N ALA A 215 -21.29 -24.94 21.48
CA ALA A 215 -21.88 -23.64 21.75
C ALA A 215 -21.43 -22.55 20.76
N MET A 216 -20.21 -22.64 20.22
CA MET A 216 -19.67 -21.66 19.27
C MET A 216 -20.13 -21.92 17.83
N GLU A 217 -20.62 -23.12 17.53
CA GLU A 217 -21.17 -23.48 16.21
C GLU A 217 -22.54 -22.84 15.96
N LEU A 218 -23.31 -22.60 17.04
CA LEU A 218 -24.63 -21.99 16.98
C LEU A 218 -24.60 -20.46 16.82
N ILE A 219 -23.44 -19.84 17.06
CA ILE A 219 -23.30 -18.39 16.95
C ILE A 219 -23.06 -18.03 15.48
N THR A 220 -24.15 -17.77 14.78
CA THR A 220 -24.14 -17.20 13.42
C THR A 220 -24.62 -15.76 13.49
N PHE A 221 -23.82 -14.83 12.98
CA PHE A 221 -24.21 -13.43 12.84
C PHE A 221 -24.08 -13.02 11.38
N THR A 222 -25.06 -12.29 10.87
CA THR A 222 -25.02 -11.77 9.50
C THR A 222 -24.56 -10.33 9.52
N ILE A 223 -23.67 -9.98 8.60
CA ILE A 223 -23.17 -8.61 8.44
C ILE A 223 -24.08 -7.88 7.46
N PRO A 224 -24.69 -6.75 7.86
CA PRO A 224 -25.51 -5.95 6.97
C PRO A 224 -24.78 -5.54 5.68
N GLU A 225 -25.47 -5.61 4.54
CA GLU A 225 -24.87 -5.34 3.22
C GLU A 225 -24.35 -3.92 3.03
N TRP A 226 -24.89 -2.94 3.77
CA TRP A 226 -24.45 -1.54 3.69
C TRP A 226 -23.06 -1.31 4.30
N ILE A 227 -22.57 -2.23 5.13
CA ILE A 227 -21.26 -2.08 5.78
C ILE A 227 -20.14 -2.17 4.74
N TYR A 228 -20.27 -3.03 3.73
CA TYR A 228 -19.27 -3.22 2.67
C TYR A 228 -18.93 -1.93 1.91
N PRO A 229 -19.91 -1.22 1.31
CA PRO A 229 -19.64 0.09 0.70
C PRO A 229 -19.25 1.15 1.73
N ALA A 230 -19.81 1.14 2.94
CA ALA A 230 -19.55 2.19 3.91
C ALA A 230 -18.07 2.26 4.31
N TYR A 231 -17.46 1.14 4.73
CA TYR A 231 -16.03 1.16 5.06
C TYR A 231 -15.19 1.34 3.79
N GLY A 232 -15.59 0.73 2.66
CA GLY A 232 -14.83 0.81 1.42
C GLY A 232 -14.70 2.24 0.90
N LEU A 233 -15.81 2.97 0.82
CA LEU A 233 -15.83 4.40 0.46
C LEU A 233 -15.06 5.24 1.48
N SER A 234 -15.19 4.95 2.78
CA SER A 234 -14.48 5.72 3.82
C SER A 234 -12.96 5.62 3.69
N ILE A 235 -12.42 4.42 3.47
CA ILE A 235 -10.97 4.20 3.30
C ILE A 235 -10.49 4.87 2.02
N MET A 236 -11.22 4.70 0.92
CA MET A 236 -10.86 5.30 -0.36
C MET A 236 -10.88 6.83 -0.29
N PHE A 237 -11.86 7.42 0.40
CA PHE A 237 -11.94 8.87 0.60
C PHE A 237 -10.77 9.40 1.44
N ILE A 238 -10.39 8.69 2.51
CA ILE A 238 -9.20 9.03 3.31
C ILE A 238 -7.93 8.94 2.46
N SER A 239 -7.81 7.92 1.61
CA SER A 239 -6.68 7.77 0.68
C SER A 239 -6.60 8.91 -0.34
N GLU A 240 -7.73 9.36 -0.86
CA GLU A 240 -7.79 10.51 -1.78
C GLU A 240 -7.32 11.79 -1.10
N LEU A 241 -7.87 12.09 0.09
CA LEU A 241 -7.45 13.25 0.87
C LEU A 241 -5.97 13.23 1.21
N ALA A 242 -5.43 12.05 1.54
CA ALA A 242 -4.00 11.87 1.80
C ALA A 242 -3.14 12.20 0.59
N GLY A 243 -3.53 11.77 -0.61
CA GLY A 243 -2.84 12.12 -1.85
C GLY A 243 -2.91 13.61 -2.16
N LEU A 244 -4.10 14.20 -2.09
CA LEU A 244 -4.29 15.63 -2.32
C LEU A 244 -3.47 16.49 -1.34
N TYR A 245 -3.40 16.08 -0.07
CA TYR A 245 -2.55 16.74 0.93
C TYR A 245 -1.06 16.67 0.58
N ILE A 246 -0.57 15.54 0.07
CA ILE A 246 0.82 15.41 -0.41
C ILE A 246 1.06 16.33 -1.60
N LEU A 247 0.11 16.40 -2.55
CA LEU A 247 0.22 17.27 -3.72
C LEU A 247 0.26 18.75 -3.34
N GLU A 248 -0.58 19.16 -2.39
CA GLU A 248 -0.57 20.52 -1.84
C GLU A 248 0.76 20.84 -1.15
N LYS A 249 1.27 19.95 -0.29
CA LYS A 249 2.59 20.13 0.34
C LYS A 249 3.74 20.20 -0.67
N PHE A 250 3.67 19.41 -1.73
CA PHE A 250 4.65 19.50 -2.81
C PHE A 250 4.58 20.82 -3.55
N TYR A 251 3.39 21.35 -3.78
CA TYR A 251 3.21 22.64 -4.44
C TYR A 251 3.67 23.83 -3.58
N GLU A 252 3.32 23.85 -2.28
CA GLU A 252 3.57 25.01 -1.41
C GLU A 252 4.98 25.07 -0.83
N GLU A 253 5.58 23.94 -0.48
CA GLU A 253 6.84 23.91 0.28
C GLU A 253 7.99 23.40 -0.56
N GLU A 254 7.84 22.21 -1.15
CA GLU A 254 8.99 21.45 -1.64
C GLU A 254 9.40 21.78 -3.08
N PHE A 255 8.47 22.31 -3.88
CA PHE A 255 8.67 22.67 -5.28
C PHE A 255 8.21 24.11 -5.58
N ASP A 256 8.20 24.98 -4.56
CA ASP A 256 7.76 26.37 -4.69
C ASP A 256 8.47 27.08 -5.87
N GLY A 257 7.67 27.71 -6.73
CA GLY A 257 8.13 28.40 -7.93
C GLY A 257 8.54 27.53 -9.13
N SER A 258 8.64 26.20 -8.99
CA SER A 258 8.99 25.30 -10.11
C SER A 258 7.78 24.73 -10.85
N ILE A 259 6.64 24.60 -10.17
CA ILE A 259 5.39 24.04 -10.74
C ILE A 259 4.43 25.20 -11.06
N ALA A 260 4.02 25.32 -12.32
CA ALA A 260 2.99 26.26 -12.71
C ALA A 260 1.62 25.83 -12.17
N LEU A 261 0.75 26.79 -11.84
CA LEU A 261 -0.60 26.52 -11.32
C LEU A 261 -1.41 25.58 -12.24
N TRP A 262 -1.25 25.70 -13.55
CA TRP A 262 -1.87 24.80 -14.53
C TRP A 262 -1.42 23.34 -14.35
N GLN A 263 -0.12 23.09 -14.15
CA GLN A 263 0.42 21.74 -13.96
C GLN A 263 -0.13 21.13 -12.67
N TYR A 264 -0.15 21.91 -11.58
CA TYR A 264 -0.77 21.52 -10.31
C TYR A 264 -2.24 21.12 -10.49
N ARG A 265 -3.06 21.97 -11.13
CA ARG A 265 -4.49 21.70 -11.38
C ARG A 265 -4.71 20.49 -12.29
N PHE A 266 -3.85 20.30 -13.28
CA PHE A 266 -3.90 19.13 -14.15
C PHE A 266 -3.64 17.83 -13.38
N ILE A 267 -2.57 17.79 -12.57
CA ILE A 267 -2.23 16.63 -11.73
C ILE A 267 -3.35 16.36 -10.72
N GLN A 268 -3.88 17.39 -10.08
CA GLN A 268 -5.02 17.29 -9.16
C GLN A 268 -6.25 16.66 -9.84
N SER A 269 -6.60 17.15 -11.04
CA SER A 269 -7.76 16.65 -11.79
C SER A 269 -7.56 15.20 -12.27
N ALA A 270 -6.34 14.85 -12.72
CA ALA A 270 -6.00 13.50 -13.14
C ALA A 270 -6.03 12.52 -11.96
N TYR A 271 -5.55 12.94 -10.78
CA TYR A 271 -5.62 12.15 -9.55
C TYR A 271 -7.07 11.89 -9.13
N PHE A 272 -7.90 12.93 -9.13
CA PHE A 272 -9.33 12.79 -8.84
C PHE A 272 -10.08 11.90 -9.83
N ALA A 273 -9.74 11.99 -11.13
CA ALA A 273 -10.28 11.10 -12.15
C ALA A 273 -9.89 9.64 -11.92
N LEU A 274 -8.63 9.39 -11.55
CA LEU A 274 -8.15 8.05 -11.19
C LEU A 274 -8.88 7.49 -9.96
N PHE A 275 -9.14 8.32 -8.95
CA PHE A 275 -9.98 7.95 -7.81
C PHE A 275 -11.39 7.55 -8.24
N GLY A 276 -12.02 8.34 -9.12
CA GLY A 276 -13.33 8.02 -9.70
C GLY A 276 -13.35 6.66 -10.41
N VAL A 277 -12.30 6.35 -11.19
CA VAL A 277 -12.13 5.03 -11.82
C VAL A 277 -12.01 3.92 -10.77
N TYR A 278 -11.23 4.11 -9.71
CA TYR A 278 -11.11 3.13 -8.63
C TYR A 278 -12.45 2.87 -7.92
N ILE A 279 -13.19 3.92 -7.56
CA ILE A 279 -14.50 3.80 -6.94
C ILE A 279 -15.47 3.05 -7.86
N TYR A 280 -15.50 3.38 -9.14
CA TYR A 280 -16.33 2.70 -10.13
C TYR A 280 -16.00 1.20 -10.19
N LEU A 281 -14.71 0.86 -10.36
CA LEU A 281 -14.25 -0.53 -10.42
C LEU A 281 -14.54 -1.32 -9.13
N MET A 282 -14.50 -0.68 -7.97
CA MET A 282 -14.81 -1.33 -6.69
C MET A 282 -16.32 -1.47 -6.45
N SER A 283 -17.10 -0.47 -6.82
CA SER A 283 -18.55 -0.46 -6.63
C SER A 283 -19.25 -1.59 -7.36
N THR A 284 -18.74 -1.96 -8.54
CA THR A 284 -19.25 -3.09 -9.33
C THR A 284 -19.04 -4.44 -8.61
N GLY A 285 -17.97 -4.60 -7.81
CA GLY A 285 -17.72 -5.82 -7.02
C GLY A 285 -18.42 -5.87 -5.66
N TRP A 286 -19.00 -4.75 -5.23
CA TRP A 286 -19.76 -4.68 -3.99
C TRP A 286 -21.22 -5.12 -4.15
N ASN A 287 -21.69 -5.42 -5.38
CA ASN A 287 -23.07 -5.83 -5.66
C ASN A 287 -24.08 -4.94 -4.94
N ILE A 288 -23.90 -3.63 -5.01
CA ILE A 288 -24.78 -2.66 -4.33
C ILE A 288 -26.03 -2.50 -5.19
N PRO A 289 -27.21 -2.99 -4.76
CA PRO A 289 -28.43 -2.88 -5.56
C PRO A 289 -28.83 -1.41 -5.82
N SER A 290 -28.44 -0.47 -4.96
CA SER A 290 -28.80 0.94 -5.06
C SER A 290 -27.96 1.79 -6.04
N LEU A 291 -26.75 1.34 -6.44
CA LEU A 291 -25.96 2.07 -7.44
C LEU A 291 -26.33 1.70 -8.88
N ASN A 292 -26.90 0.50 -9.09
CA ASN A 292 -27.47 0.08 -10.37
C ASN A 292 -28.68 0.95 -10.80
N ILE A 293 -29.37 1.58 -9.84
CA ILE A 293 -30.52 2.46 -10.13
C ILE A 293 -30.07 3.82 -10.67
N LEU A 294 -28.87 4.29 -10.29
CA LEU A 294 -28.32 5.55 -10.82
C LEU A 294 -27.73 5.39 -12.22
N LEU A 295 -27.43 4.15 -12.65
CA LEU A 295 -26.99 3.79 -13.99
C LEU A 295 -28.13 3.49 -14.98
N LEU A 296 -29.40 3.51 -14.53
CA LEU A 296 -30.57 3.46 -15.41
C LEU A 296 -31.06 4.84 -15.86
N PHE A 297 -30.40 5.92 -15.41
CA PHE A 297 -30.68 7.30 -15.81
C PHE A 297 -29.47 7.98 -16.48
N GLN A 298 -28.74 7.24 -17.31
CA GLN A 298 -27.84 7.79 -18.33
C GLN A 298 -27.97 7.01 -19.64
#